data_AF-A0A924G620-F1
#
_entry.id   AF-A0A924G620-F1
#
_cell.length_a   1.000
_cell.length_b   1.000
_cell.length_c   1.000
_cell.angle_alpha   90.00
_cell.angle_beta   90.00
_cell.angle_gamma   90.00
#
_symmetry.space_group_name_H-M   'P 1'
#
loop_
_entity.id
_entity.type
_entity.pdbx_description
1 polymer ?
#
loop_
_entity_poly.entity_id
_entity_poly.type
_entity_poly.pdbx_seq_one_letter_code
_entity_poly.pdbx_strand_id
1 'polypeptide(L)'
;MKALWLASWYPSKNDLLTGDFFQRHAHAASLHHEIHVLHIKRDDAISGTVDKSFNQQANLSETIILYKPFLHVVKGAGTLFSAITWFALMKKEINQWMLQFGKPNIIHVKAAWKCGL
;
A
#
# COMPACT_ATOMS: atom_id res chain seq x y z
N MET A 1 -9.98 16.57 -8.41
CA MET A 1 -8.68 16.03 -8.84
C MET A 1 -8.56 14.61 -8.31
N LYS A 2 -8.05 13.67 -9.11
CA LYS A 2 -7.79 12.29 -8.68
C LYS A 2 -6.32 12.09 -8.38
N ALA A 3 -6.00 11.70 -7.15
CA ALA A 3 -4.65 11.48 -6.69
C ALA A 3 -4.45 10.02 -6.26
N LEU A 4 -3.39 9.41 -6.76
CA LEU A 4 -2.93 8.09 -6.32
C LEU A 4 -1.80 8.28 -5.31
N TRP A 5 -2.01 7.84 -4.08
CA TRP A 5 -1.04 7.94 -3.00
C TRP A 5 -0.38 6.59 -2.79
N LEU A 6 0.94 6.55 -2.99
CA LEU A 6 1.75 5.37 -2.72
C LEU A 6 2.33 5.53 -1.32
N ALA A 7 1.73 4.86 -0.34
CA ALA A 7 2.09 5.01 1.07
C ALA A 7 2.88 3.80 1.55
N SER A 8 4.17 4.00 1.83
CA SER A 8 4.98 2.93 2.45
C SER A 8 4.68 2.77 3.93
N TRP A 9 4.19 3.83 4.58
CA TRP A 9 3.80 3.87 6.00
C TRP A 9 2.31 4.21 6.05
N TYR A 10 1.50 3.28 6.55
CA TYR A 10 0.06 3.45 6.71
C TYR A 10 -0.47 2.45 7.73
N PRO A 11 -1.60 2.74 8.41
CA PRO A 11 -2.20 1.78 9.32
C PRO A 11 -2.60 0.50 8.60
N SER A 12 -2.39 -0.64 9.28
CA SER A 12 -2.86 -1.94 8.83
C SER A 12 -3.51 -2.68 9.99
N LYS A 13 -4.21 -3.79 9.69
CA LYS A 13 -4.89 -4.60 10.72
C LYS A 13 -3.98 -5.06 11.88
N ASN A 14 -2.68 -5.23 11.62
CA ASN A 14 -1.71 -5.70 12.59
C ASN A 14 -0.89 -4.55 13.20
N ASP A 15 -0.93 -3.35 12.59
CA ASP A 15 -0.19 -2.17 13.02
C ASP A 15 -1.03 -0.89 12.86
N LEU A 16 -1.95 -0.67 13.79
CA LEU A 16 -2.95 0.40 13.70
C LEU A 16 -2.37 1.82 13.84
N LEU A 17 -1.22 1.97 14.49
CA LEU A 17 -0.60 3.28 14.77
C LEU A 17 0.47 3.66 13.75
N THR A 18 0.93 2.72 12.91
CA THR A 18 2.04 2.99 11.99
C THR A 18 1.58 3.93 10.89
N GLY A 19 2.15 5.13 10.82
CA GLY A 19 1.81 6.08 9.76
C GLY A 19 0.39 6.63 9.81
N ASP A 20 -0.25 6.63 10.98
CA ASP A 20 -1.61 7.14 11.18
C ASP A 20 -1.77 8.60 10.73
N PHE A 21 -0.71 9.41 10.85
CA PHE A 21 -0.70 10.78 10.33
C PHE A 21 -0.86 10.84 8.80
N PHE A 22 -0.38 9.84 8.04
CA PHE A 22 -0.63 9.76 6.60
C PHE A 22 -2.10 9.43 6.31
N GLN A 23 -2.73 8.58 7.12
CA GLN A 23 -4.17 8.30 7.02
C GLN A 23 -4.99 9.54 7.33
N ARG A 24 -4.71 10.24 8.44
CA ARG A 24 -5.38 11.51 8.79
C ARG A 24 -5.21 12.55 7.68
N HIS A 25 -4.02 12.63 7.09
CA HIS A 25 -3.76 13.52 5.97
C HIS A 25 -4.54 13.12 4.71
N ALA A 26 -4.70 11.82 4.44
CA ALA A 26 -5.53 11.32 3.34
C ALA A 26 -7.01 11.66 3.55
N HIS A 27 -7.54 11.51 4.77
CA HIS A 27 -8.90 11.93 5.13
C HIS A 27 -9.10 13.44 4.96
N ALA A 28 -8.15 14.26 5.39
CA ALA A 28 -8.25 15.71 5.21
C ALA A 28 -8.21 16.10 3.72
N ALA A 29 -7.31 15.49 2.94
CA ALA A 29 -7.20 15.75 1.51
C ALA A 29 -8.43 15.27 0.72
N SER A 30 -9.10 14.20 1.18
CA SER A 30 -10.28 13.66 0.51
C SER A 30 -11.52 14.55 0.62
N LEU A 31 -11.52 15.51 1.55
CA LEU A 31 -12.58 16.53 1.63
C LEU A 31 -12.69 17.36 0.35
N HIS A 32 -11.61 17.50 -0.41
CA HIS A 32 -11.56 18.33 -1.61
C HIS A 32 -11.19 17.56 -2.89
N HIS A 33 -10.62 16.36 -2.76
CA HIS A 33 -10.06 15.60 -3.86
C HIS A 33 -10.41 14.12 -3.76
N GLU A 34 -10.41 13.40 -4.88
CA GLU A 34 -10.55 11.94 -4.89
C GLU A 34 -9.17 11.35 -4.61
N ILE A 35 -9.01 10.70 -3.46
CA ILE A 35 -7.74 10.14 -3.01
C ILE A 35 -7.85 8.62 -3.00
N HIS A 36 -6.95 7.95 -3.71
CA HIS A 36 -6.75 6.52 -3.60
C HIS A 36 -5.41 6.25 -2.91
N VAL A 37 -5.44 5.63 -1.75
CA VAL A 37 -4.24 5.19 -1.02
C VAL A 37 -3.95 3.74 -1.36
N LEU A 38 -2.73 3.47 -1.80
CA LEU A 38 -2.19 2.12 -1.96
C LEU A 38 -1.06 1.93 -0.94
N HIS A 39 -1.29 1.04 0.02
CA HIS A 39 -0.30 0.63 1.01
C HIS A 39 0.02 -0.85 0.82
N ILE A 40 1.31 -1.17 0.64
CA ILE A 40 1.77 -2.56 0.52
C ILE A 40 2.90 -2.78 1.53
N LYS A 41 2.70 -3.72 2.44
CA LYS A 41 3.62 -4.01 3.55
C LYS A 41 3.87 -5.51 3.70
N ARG A 42 5.11 -5.86 4.04
CA ARG A 42 5.44 -7.21 4.45
C ARG A 42 4.90 -7.46 5.86
N ASP A 43 4.23 -8.57 6.04
CA ASP A 43 3.71 -8.99 7.34
C ASP A 43 3.77 -10.51 7.44
N ASP A 44 4.64 -11.02 8.32
CA ASP A 44 4.84 -12.47 8.46
C ASP A 44 3.75 -13.11 9.36
N ALA A 45 2.93 -12.29 10.04
CA ALA A 45 1.86 -12.73 10.95
C ALA A 45 0.55 -13.07 10.23
N ILE A 46 0.43 -12.80 8.92
CA ILE A 46 -0.75 -13.22 8.15
C ILE A 46 -0.74 -14.75 7.90
N SER A 47 -1.93 -15.36 7.88
CA SER A 47 -2.08 -16.81 7.70
C SER A 47 -1.83 -17.28 6.26
N GLY A 48 -1.94 -16.39 5.27
CA GLY A 48 -1.75 -16.68 3.83
C GLY A 48 -0.55 -15.98 3.21
N THR A 49 -0.42 -16.04 1.88
CA THR A 49 0.66 -15.34 1.15
C THR A 49 0.37 -13.85 0.96
N VAL A 50 -0.91 -13.50 0.77
CA VAL A 50 -1.38 -12.13 0.58
C VAL A 50 -2.71 -11.98 1.31
N ASP A 51 -2.85 -10.87 2.04
CA ASP A 51 -4.10 -10.40 2.61
C ASP A 51 -4.37 -8.99 2.08
N LYS A 52 -5.53 -8.80 1.46
CA LYS A 52 -5.93 -7.55 0.83
C LYS A 52 -7.18 -7.04 1.51
N SER A 53 -7.10 -5.82 2.02
CA SER A 53 -8.23 -5.09 2.57
C SER A 53 -8.49 -3.85 1.72
N PHE A 54 -9.77 -3.55 1.56
CA PHE A 54 -10.24 -2.39 0.83
C PHE A 54 -11.26 -1.66 1.69
N ASN A 55 -11.06 -0.35 1.85
CA ASN A 55 -11.99 0.53 2.53
C ASN A 55 -12.32 1.70 1.60
N GLN A 56 -13.57 2.15 1.60
CA GLN A 56 -14.01 3.30 0.82
C GLN A 56 -14.95 4.16 1.65
N GLN A 57 -14.60 5.44 1.77
CA GLN A 57 -15.36 6.44 2.49
C GLN A 57 -15.41 7.72 1.67
N ALA A 58 -16.57 8.00 1.07
CA ALA A 58 -16.79 9.14 0.19
C ALA A 58 -15.70 9.22 -0.91
N ASN A 59 -14.85 10.25 -0.86
CA ASN A 59 -13.78 10.51 -1.83
C ASN A 59 -12.45 9.82 -1.47
N LEU A 60 -12.39 9.09 -0.36
CA LEU A 60 -11.21 8.33 0.05
C LEU A 60 -11.43 6.85 -0.26
N SER A 61 -10.46 6.23 -0.90
CA SER A 61 -10.38 4.79 -1.05
C SER A 61 -9.01 4.31 -0.61
N GLU A 62 -8.97 3.24 0.17
CA GLU A 62 -7.77 2.72 0.81
C GLU A 62 -7.63 1.24 0.42
N THR A 63 -6.56 0.91 -0.28
CA THR A 63 -6.17 -0.46 -0.59
C THR A 63 -4.94 -0.80 0.23
N ILE A 64 -5.10 -1.66 1.23
CA ILE A 64 -4.01 -2.11 2.11
C ILE A 64 -3.74 -3.59 1.81
N ILE A 65 -2.51 -3.89 1.41
CA ILE A 65 -2.06 -5.23 1.02
C ILE A 65 -0.92 -5.64 1.94
N LEU A 66 -1.16 -6.70 2.70
CA LEU A 66 -0.16 -7.37 3.49
C LEU A 66 0.32 -8.60 2.72
N TYR A 67 1.63 -8.81 2.64
CA TYR A 67 2.17 -9.99 1.98
C TYR A 67 3.21 -10.69 2.85
N LYS A 68 3.25 -12.01 2.72
CA LYS A 68 4.20 -12.89 3.38
C LYS A 68 5.08 -13.56 2.33
N PRO A 69 6.38 -13.26 2.26
CA PRO A 69 7.27 -13.92 1.31
C PRO A 69 7.41 -15.42 1.65
N PHE A 70 7.32 -16.28 0.62
CA PHE A 70 7.35 -17.74 0.77
C PHE A 70 8.74 -18.28 1.17
N LEU A 71 9.83 -17.63 0.77
CA LEU A 71 11.19 -18.07 1.07
C LEU A 71 11.80 -17.34 2.27
N HIS A 72 11.81 -18.01 3.42
CA HIS A 72 12.73 -17.72 4.54
C HIS A 72 14.12 -18.35 4.36
N VAL A 73 14.38 -19.02 3.23
CA VAL A 73 15.37 -20.11 3.13
C VAL A 73 16.83 -19.65 3.13
N VAL A 74 17.15 -18.37 2.89
CA VAL A 74 18.53 -17.87 3.00
C VAL A 74 18.55 -16.42 3.52
N LYS A 75 19.25 -16.18 4.65
CA LYS A 75 19.30 -14.90 5.41
C LYS A 75 19.65 -13.64 4.59
N GLY A 76 20.17 -13.77 3.36
CA GLY A 76 20.43 -12.64 2.44
C GLY A 76 19.55 -12.59 1.19
N ALA A 77 19.03 -13.73 0.70
CA ALA A 77 18.21 -13.77 -0.51
C ALA A 77 16.75 -13.37 -0.23
N GLY A 78 16.24 -13.63 0.98
CA GLY A 78 14.87 -13.30 1.37
C GLY A 78 14.52 -11.82 1.21
N THR A 79 15.49 -10.92 1.44
CA THR A 79 15.30 -9.46 1.30
C THR A 79 15.09 -9.04 -0.15
N LEU A 80 15.86 -9.60 -1.09
CA LEU A 80 15.72 -9.28 -2.52
C LEU A 80 14.41 -9.85 -3.08
N PHE A 81 14.07 -11.09 -2.74
CA PHE A 81 12.79 -11.68 -3.14
C PHE A 81 11.60 -10.89 -2.59
N SER A 82 11.64 -10.52 -1.31
CA SER A 82 10.63 -9.64 -0.72
C SER A 82 10.52 -8.33 -1.49
N ALA A 83 11.66 -7.75 -1.90
CA ALA A 83 11.65 -6.52 -2.66
C ALA A 83 11.02 -6.66 -4.06
N ILE A 84 11.30 -7.77 -4.75
CA ILE A 84 10.72 -8.11 -6.06
C ILE A 84 9.22 -8.36 -5.92
N THR A 85 8.79 -9.16 -4.93
CA THR A 85 7.37 -9.43 -4.68
C THR A 85 6.61 -8.13 -4.43
N TRP A 86 7.16 -7.25 -3.59
CA TRP A 86 6.57 -5.93 -3.36
C TRP A 86 6.45 -5.11 -4.64
N PHE A 87 7.50 -5.06 -5.47
CA PHE A 87 7.47 -4.31 -6.72
C PHE A 87 6.46 -4.87 -7.71
N ALA A 88 6.36 -6.20 -7.79
CA ALA A 88 5.39 -6.89 -8.64
C ALA A 88 3.95 -6.60 -8.19
N LEU A 89 3.68 -6.67 -6.88
CA LEU A 89 2.37 -6.34 -6.31
C LEU A 89 2.02 -4.87 -6.55
N MET A 90 2.95 -3.96 -6.29
CA MET A 90 2.77 -2.52 -6.51
C MET A 90 2.41 -2.23 -7.97
N LYS A 91 3.18 -2.77 -8.93
CA LYS A 91 2.92 -2.58 -10.35
C LYS A 91 1.58 -3.17 -10.76
N LYS A 92 1.24 -4.36 -10.27
CA LYS A 92 -0.04 -5.02 -10.55
C LYS A 92 -1.21 -4.16 -10.10
N GLU A 93 -1.17 -3.66 -8.87
CA GLU A 93 -2.27 -2.91 -8.26
C GLU A 93 -2.42 -1.51 -8.87
N ILE A 94 -1.31 -0.83 -9.15
CA ILE A 94 -1.33 0.44 -9.89
C ILE A 94 -1.95 0.23 -11.28
N ASN A 95 -1.58 -0.84 -11.99
CA ASN A 95 -2.15 -1.15 -13.30
C ASN A 95 -3.65 -1.47 -13.22
N GLN A 96 -4.07 -2.28 -12.25
CA GLN A 96 -5.50 -2.59 -12.04
C GLN A 96 -6.29 -1.33 -11.73
N TRP A 97 -5.77 -0.46 -10.87
CA TRP A 97 -6.39 0.82 -10.56
C TRP A 97 -6.49 1.72 -11.79
N MET A 98 -5.42 1.82 -12.59
CA MET A 98 -5.42 2.62 -13.82
C MET A 98 -6.38 2.09 -14.88
N LEU A 99 -6.59 0.77 -14.95
CA LEU A 99 -7.59 0.15 -15.84
C LEU A 99 -9.01 0.50 -15.40
N GLN A 100 -9.27 0.55 -14.10
CA GLN A 100 -10.60 0.82 -13.55
C GLN A 100 -10.96 2.31 -13.55
N PHE A 101 -10.02 3.18 -13.17
CA PHE A 101 -10.29 4.60 -12.91
C PHE A 101 -9.61 5.56 -13.90
N GLY A 102 -8.77 5.04 -14.79
CA GLY A 102 -7.96 5.83 -15.71
C GLY A 102 -6.66 6.33 -15.08
N LYS A 103 -5.95 7.23 -15.79
CA LYS A 103 -4.70 7.81 -15.28
C LYS A 103 -4.98 8.81 -14.16
N PRO A 104 -4.24 8.79 -13.04
CA PRO A 104 -4.39 9.80 -12.01
C PRO A 104 -3.87 11.15 -12.50
N ASN A 105 -4.37 12.25 -11.94
CA ASN A 105 -3.81 13.57 -12.21
C ASN A 105 -2.44 13.75 -11.54
N ILE A 106 -2.26 13.12 -10.38
CA ILE A 106 -1.03 13.19 -9.60
C ILE A 106 -0.77 11.87 -8.86
N ILE A 107 0.50 11.49 -8.80
CA ILE A 107 0.98 10.40 -7.94
C ILE A 107 1.76 11.05 -6.80
N HIS A 108 1.32 10.81 -5.56
CA HIS A 108 1.98 11.33 -4.37
C HIS A 108 2.64 10.17 -3.61
N VAL A 109 3.97 10.16 -3.56
CA VAL A 109 4.71 9.15 -2.79
C VAL A 109 4.82 9.61 -1.34
N LYS A 110 4.25 8.84 -0.41
CA LYS A 110 4.30 9.08 1.03
C LYS A 110 5.26 8.06 1.65
N ALA A 111 6.45 8.54 2.01
CA ALA A 111 7.64 7.75 2.34
C ALA A 111 8.09 6.85 1.18
N ALA A 112 9.20 7.24 0.53
CA ALA A 112 9.71 6.57 -0.66
C ALA A 112 10.33 5.19 -0.39
N TRP A 113 10.77 4.95 0.85
CA TRP A 113 11.38 3.68 1.25
C TRP A 113 10.40 2.81 2.03
N LYS A 114 10.52 1.48 1.85
CA LYS A 114 9.62 0.48 2.45
C LYS A 114 9.68 0.54 3.97
N CYS A 115 8.53 0.41 4.63
CA CYS A 115 8.47 0.29 6.08
C CYS A 115 8.85 -1.13 6.50
N GLY A 116 9.95 -1.28 7.24
CA GLY A 116 10.46 -2.56 7.74
C GLY A 116 11.32 -3.30 6.71
N LEU A 117 12.60 -3.49 7.04
CA LEU A 117 13.49 -4.45 6.38
C LEU A 117 13.44 -5.79 7.15
#